data_AF-A0A848W7G9-F1
#
_entry.id   AF-A0A848W7G9-F1
#
_cell.length_a   1.000
_cell.length_b   1.000
_cell.length_c   1.000
_cell.angle_alpha   90.00
_cell.angle_beta   90.00
_cell.angle_gamma   90.00
#
_symmetry.space_group_name_H-M   'P 1'
#
loop_
_entity.id
_entity.type
_entity.pdbx_description
1 polymer ?
#
loop_
_entity_poly.entity_id
_entity_poly.type
_entity_poly.pdbx_seq_one_letter_code
_entity_poly.pdbx_strand_id
1 'polypeptide(L)' 'MARRVKKSWDTGLIDIGQGCYAYIQSGGLNVSNAGLVVGPDSCLVIDTLYVKPMTEAFKRSIRKVTKNPVGQIVCTHH' A
#
# COMPACT_ATOMS: atom_id res chain seq x y z
N MET A 1 27.53 -8.21 -15.97
CA MET A 1 26.11 -8.11 -16.40
C MET A 1 25.42 -7.05 -15.55
N ALA A 2 24.90 -5.97 -16.14
CA ALA A 2 24.19 -4.94 -15.38
C ALA A 2 22.75 -5.40 -15.07
N ARG A 3 22.33 -5.35 -13.80
CA ARG A 3 20.96 -5.71 -13.38
C ARG A 3 19.96 -4.71 -13.99
N ARG A 4 19.02 -5.19 -14.81
CA ARG A 4 17.94 -4.37 -15.36
C ARG A 4 16.89 -4.13 -14.27
N VAL A 5 16.81 -2.90 -13.76
CA VAL A 5 15.83 -2.50 -12.73
C VAL A 5 14.74 -1.67 -13.38
N LYS A 6 13.47 -1.99 -13.13
CA LYS A 6 12.32 -1.19 -13.56
C LYS A 6 12.41 0.20 -12.91
N LYS A 7 12.45 1.26 -13.73
CA LYS A 7 12.64 2.64 -13.24
C LYS A 7 11.33 3.40 -12.95
N SER A 8 10.19 2.85 -13.33
CA SER A 8 8.87 3.44 -13.08
C SER A 8 7.87 2.36 -12.67
N TRP A 9 6.88 2.76 -11.90
CA TRP A 9 5.77 1.93 -11.45
C TRP A 9 4.50 2.75 -11.57
N ASP A 10 3.37 2.09 -11.83
CA ASP A 10 2.07 2.75 -11.82
C ASP A 10 1.62 2.99 -10.38
N THR A 11 0.79 4.02 -10.18
CA THR A 11 0.12 4.20 -8.88
C THR A 11 -0.87 3.07 -8.64
N GLY A 12 -0.76 2.38 -7.51
CA GLY A 12 -1.71 1.32 -7.15
C GLY A 12 -1.17 0.28 -6.19
N LEU A 13 -2.03 -0.66 -5.83
CA LEU A 13 -1.70 -1.78 -4.96
C LEU A 13 -1.09 -2.93 -5.78
N ILE A 14 0.07 -3.41 -5.36
CA ILE A 14 0.83 -4.47 -6.00
C ILE A 14 0.96 -5.63 -5.00
N ASP A 15 0.61 -6.84 -5.43
CA ASP A 15 0.86 -8.07 -4.67
C ASP A 15 2.38 -8.36 -4.66
N ILE A 16 2.94 -8.53 -3.47
CA ILE A 16 4.36 -8.85 -3.25
C ILE A 16 4.55 -10.24 -2.62
N GLY A 17 3.48 -11.03 -2.51
CA GLY A 17 3.46 -12.41 -2.03
C GLY A 17 3.05 -12.55 -0.56
N GLN A 18 2.60 -13.76 -0.19
CA GLN A 18 2.25 -14.15 1.19
C GLN A 18 1.19 -13.25 1.85
N GLY A 19 0.24 -12.75 1.07
CA GLY A 19 -0.81 -11.83 1.58
C GLY A 19 -0.29 -10.41 1.86
N CYS A 20 0.94 -10.09 1.47
CA CYS A 20 1.51 -8.77 1.57
C CYS A 20 1.33 -8.00 0.26
N TYR A 21 1.01 -6.72 0.38
CA TYR A 21 0.82 -5.82 -0.75
C TYR A 21 1.50 -4.47 -0.49
N ALA A 22 2.09 -3.90 -1.53
CA ALA A 22 2.68 -2.58 -1.53
C ALA A 22 1.82 -1.62 -2.36
N TYR A 23 1.39 -0.50 -1.78
CA TYR A 23 0.74 0.58 -2.49
C TYR A 23 1.78 1.60 -2.95
N ILE A 24 1.98 1.71 -4.25
CA ILE A 24 2.94 2.63 -4.86
C ILE A 24 2.23 3.91 -5.29
N GLN A 25 2.82 5.08 -4.98
CA GLN A 25 2.44 6.36 -5.60
C GLN A 25 3.50 6.78 -6.62
N SER A 26 3.10 6.83 -7.89
CA SER A 26 3.99 7.11 -9.02
C SER A 26 4.22 8.61 -9.22
N GLY A 27 5.02 9.21 -8.34
CA GLY A 27 5.54 10.58 -8.47
C GLY A 27 4.57 11.70 -8.13
N GLY A 28 5.13 12.90 -7.89
CA GLY A 28 4.42 14.09 -7.42
C GLY A 28 5.09 14.67 -6.16
N LEU A 29 4.61 15.83 -5.72
CA LEU A 29 4.99 16.38 -4.41
C LEU A 29 4.21 15.67 -3.30
N ASN A 30 4.84 15.46 -2.15
CA ASN A 30 4.24 14.83 -0.97
C ASN A 30 3.61 13.45 -1.23
N VAL A 31 4.30 12.60 -1.99
CA VAL A 31 3.91 11.20 -2.20
C VAL A 31 4.68 10.28 -1.26
N SER A 32 4.02 9.21 -0.81
CA SER A 32 4.65 8.13 -0.07
C SER A 32 4.07 6.79 -0.55
N ASN A 33 4.64 5.69 -0.06
CA ASN A 33 4.04 4.38 -0.25
C ASN A 33 3.30 3.98 1.02
N ALA A 34 2.44 2.98 0.90
CA ALA A 34 1.79 2.33 2.03
C ALA A 34 1.81 0.81 1.85
N GLY A 35 1.50 0.07 2.89
CA GLY A 35 1.48 -1.39 2.89
C GLY A 35 0.19 -1.97 3.44
N LEU A 36 -0.14 -3.17 2.97
CA LEU A 36 -1.23 -3.99 3.49
C LEU A 36 -0.70 -5.40 3.73
N VAL A 37 -0.96 -5.95 4.92
CA VAL A 37 -0.79 -7.38 5.21
C VAL A 37 -2.17 -7.96 5.52
N VAL A 38 -2.60 -8.93 4.72
CA VAL A 38 -3.89 -9.62 4.91
C VAL A 38 -3.68 -10.80 5.86
N GLY A 39 -4.14 -10.65 7.10
CA GLY A 39 -4.21 -11.73 8.08
C GLY A 39 -5.51 -12.54 7.98
N PRO A 40 -5.64 -13.62 8.76
CA PRO A 40 -6.81 -14.51 8.72
C PRO A 40 -8.11 -13.78 9.07
N ASP A 41 -8.12 -12.98 10.15
CA ASP A 41 -9.33 -12.30 10.65
C ASP A 41 -9.34 -10.79 10.38
N SER A 42 -8.16 -10.17 10.26
CA SER A 42 -8.03 -8.73 10.05
C SER A 42 -6.76 -8.37 9.28
N CYS A 43 -6.72 -7.16 8.75
CA CYS A 43 -5.58 -6.61 8.04
C CYS A 43 -4.75 -5.69 8.92
N LEU A 44 -3.44 -5.70 8.69
CA LEU A 44 -2.52 -4.68 9.14
C LEU A 44 -2.27 -3.70 7.99
N VAL A 45 -2.42 -2.40 8.26
CA VAL A 45 -2.07 -1.31 7.35
C VAL A 45 -0.78 -0.64 7.81
N ILE A 46 0.13 -0.38 6.88
CA ILE A 46 1.40 0.30 7.12
C ILE A 46 1.33 1.66 6.40
N ASP A 47 1.43 2.75 7.16
CA ASP A 47 1.22 4.13 6.71
C ASP A 47 -0.16 4.40 6.09
N THR A 48 -0.54 5.68 6.05
CA THR A 48 -1.88 6.11 5.57
C THR A 48 -1.80 7.18 4.49
N LEU A 49 -0.62 7.39 3.90
CA LEU A 49 -0.34 8.40 2.88
C LEU A 49 -0.52 9.84 3.41
N TYR A 50 -0.31 10.83 2.54
CA TYR A 50 -0.18 12.23 2.97
C TYR A 50 -1.51 12.93 3.27
N VAL A 51 -2.54 12.72 2.41
CA VAL A 51 -3.84 13.40 2.54
C VAL A 51 -5.01 12.44 2.34
N LYS A 52 -6.16 12.79 2.92
CA LYS A 52 -7.39 11.97 2.89
C LYS A 52 -7.77 11.42 1.52
N PRO A 53 -7.73 12.16 0.39
CA PRO A 53 -8.05 11.58 -0.92
C PRO A 53 -7.12 10.42 -1.33
N MET A 54 -5.83 10.51 -0.97
CA MET A 54 -4.86 9.45 -1.21
C MET A 54 -5.18 8.22 -0.36
N THR A 55 -5.42 8.41 0.94
CA THR A 55 -5.83 7.34 1.86
C THR A 55 -7.11 6.65 1.38
N GLU A 56 -8.09 7.40 0.88
CA GLU A 56 -9.33 6.85 0.34
C GLU A 56 -9.10 6.04 -0.95
N ALA A 57 -8.18 6.46 -1.82
CA ALA A 57 -7.78 5.69 -3.00
C ALA A 57 -7.08 4.38 -2.62
N PHE A 58 -6.21 4.43 -1.62
CA PHE A 58 -5.58 3.24 -1.06
C PHE A 58 -6.63 2.30 -0.44
N LYS A 59 -7.54 2.81 0.41
CA LYS A 59 -8.64 2.03 0.99
C LYS A 59 -9.50 1.35 -0.07
N ARG A 60 -9.83 2.05 -1.17
CA ARG A 60 -10.54 1.45 -2.32
C ARG A 60 -9.75 0.31 -2.95
N SER A 61 -8.44 0.41 -3.02
CA SER A 61 -7.58 -0.64 -3.57
C SER A 61 -7.49 -1.85 -2.62
N ILE A 62 -7.39 -1.64 -1.30
CA ILE A 62 -7.45 -2.71 -0.28
C ILE A 62 -8.75 -3.52 -0.43
N ARG A 63 -9.89 -2.83 -0.62
CA ARG A 63 -11.19 -3.49 -0.77
C ARG A 63 -11.34 -4.35 -2.03
N LYS A 64 -10.43 -4.25 -3.01
CA LYS A 64 -10.40 -5.14 -4.17
C LYS A 64 -9.76 -6.50 -3.85
N VAL A 65 -8.93 -6.59 -2.81
CA VAL A 65 -8.14 -7.79 -2.50
C VAL A 65 -8.60 -8.51 -1.23
N THR A 66 -9.32 -7.84 -0.34
CA THR A 66 -9.83 -8.46 0.89
C THR A 66 -11.11 -7.82 1.42
N LYS A 67 -11.96 -8.65 2.03
CA LYS A 67 -13.14 -8.22 2.79
C LYS A 67 -12.86 -8.06 4.28
N ASN A 68 -11.70 -8.50 4.75
CA ASN A 68 -11.35 -8.44 6.17
C ASN A 68 -11.35 -6.99 6.68
N PRO A 69 -11.71 -6.75 7.96
CA PRO A 69 -11.57 -5.44 8.56
C PRO A 69 -10.10 -5.02 8.66
N VAL A 70 -9.85 -3.71 8.69
CA VAL A 70 -8.54 -3.18 9.11
C VAL A 70 -8.51 -3.24 10.64
N GLY A 71 -7.65 -4.09 11.20
CA GLY A 71 -7.54 -4.29 12.64
C GLY A 71 -6.47 -3.43 13.29
N GLN A 72 -5.40 -3.10 12.54
CA GLN A 72 -4.28 -2.31 13.03
C GLN A 72 -3.72 -1.39 11.95
N ILE A 73 -3.22 -0.23 12.38
CA ILE A 73 -2.47 0.72 11.56
C ILE A 73 -1.13 0.95 12.25
N VAL A 74 -0.04 0.88 11.50
CA VAL A 74 1.31 1.22 11.95
C VAL A 74 1.82 2.37 11.08
N CYS A 75 2.05 3.53 11.70
CA CYS A 75 2.78 4.62 11.07
C CYS A 75 4.28 4.36 11.27
N THR A 76 5.05 4.39 10.19
CA THR A 76 6.46 4.00 10.21
C THR A 76 7.35 5.01 10.95
N HIS A 77 6.94 6.28 10.98
CA HIS A 77 7.68 7.38 11.62
C HIS A 77 6.77 8.59 11.90
N HIS A 78 7.35 9.62 12.55
CA HIS A 78 6.77 10.94 12.79
C HIS A 78 7.72 12.04 12.35
#